data_AF-A0A3M0Y906-F1
#
_entry.id   AF-A0A3M0Y906-F1
#
_cell.length_a   1.000
_cell.length_b   1.000
_cell.length_c   1.000
_cell.angle_alpha   90.00
_cell.angle_beta   90.00
_cell.angle_gamma   90.00
#
_symmetry.space_group_name_H-M   'P 1'
#
loop_
_entity.id
_entity.type
_entity.pdbx_description
1 polymer ?
#
loop_
_entity_poly.entity_id
_entity_poly.type
_entity_poly.pdbx_seq_one_letter_code
_entity_poly.pdbx_strand_id
1 'polypeptide(L)'
;MFECNKIARGVHALVKSARKHADVPLQKIYAMQEIFLQRNSGLYTKEERNRLRYYLKAVAYKFHLANLSLEQLWALSEDKRQELFFALENSLDRLDVSDDELLAISFAFEGFLFQATSFLDFYMLYICLLLKSGHQGSISKKRFFKALAKVSDPFLAGKAQRVSTYFANHVFAETTGEWLVPHNWGTLLRSLRDKIAHRDRIRPSFESDETLVGEVLLNWPTLQSITYDRFCQYMQNGMFALFTDVAPLLYDLEWRSGPYRRGMWDEEA
;
A
#
# COMPACT_ATOMS: atom_id res chain seq x y z
N MET A 1 -11.35 -25.79 22.58
CA MET A 1 -11.58 -24.48 23.24
C MET A 1 -10.26 -23.75 23.55
N PHE A 2 -9.26 -24.41 24.15
CA PHE A 2 -7.95 -23.80 24.44
C PHE A 2 -7.15 -23.36 23.21
N GLU A 3 -7.15 -24.13 22.12
CA GLU A 3 -6.43 -23.77 20.87
C GLU A 3 -7.07 -22.58 20.13
N CYS A 4 -8.40 -22.53 20.05
CA CYS A 4 -9.12 -21.37 19.51
C CYS A 4 -8.78 -20.08 20.26
N ASN A 5 -8.61 -20.16 21.59
CA ASN A 5 -8.18 -19.03 22.41
C ASN A 5 -6.72 -18.61 22.19
N LYS A 6 -5.84 -19.52 21.74
CA LYS A 6 -4.46 -19.15 21.35
C LYS A 6 -4.45 -18.40 20.02
N ILE A 7 -5.15 -18.92 19.01
CA ILE A 7 -5.26 -18.31 17.69
C ILE A 7 -5.86 -16.90 17.81
N ALA A 8 -6.98 -16.76 18.52
CA ALA A 8 -7.62 -15.46 18.73
C ALA A 8 -6.69 -14.45 19.43
N ARG A 9 -5.92 -14.90 20.44
CA ARG A 9 -4.92 -14.05 21.12
C ARG A 9 -3.80 -13.60 20.18
N GLY A 10 -3.29 -14.50 19.33
CA GLY A 10 -2.28 -14.16 18.33
C GLY A 10 -2.78 -13.09 17.36
N VAL A 11 -4.00 -13.25 16.84
CA VAL A 11 -4.65 -12.25 15.97
C VAL A 11 -4.83 -10.91 16.69
N HIS A 12 -5.23 -10.92 17.96
CA HIS A 12 -5.36 -9.67 18.74
C HIS A 12 -4.01 -8.98 18.98
N ALA A 13 -2.93 -9.74 19.23
CA ALA A 13 -1.59 -9.19 19.39
C ALA A 13 -1.11 -8.53 18.09
N LEU A 14 -1.34 -9.19 16.95
CA LEU A 14 -1.07 -8.64 15.62
C LEU A 14 -1.82 -7.32 15.38
N VAL A 15 -3.12 -7.28 15.72
CA VAL A 15 -3.93 -6.06 15.60
C VAL A 15 -3.36 -4.91 16.42
N LYS A 16 -2.90 -5.19 17.64
CA LYS A 16 -2.29 -4.19 18.50
C LYS A 16 -0.96 -3.68 17.94
N SER A 17 -0.17 -4.54 17.30
CA SER A 17 1.10 -4.14 16.64
C SER A 17 0.83 -3.23 15.45
N ALA A 18 0.02 -3.69 14.49
CA ALA A 18 -0.26 -2.96 13.24
C ALA A 18 -0.85 -1.55 13.47
N ARG A 19 -1.72 -1.40 14.48
CA ARG A 19 -2.34 -0.09 14.80
C ARG A 19 -1.33 0.98 15.22
N LYS A 20 -0.23 0.61 15.88
CA LYS A 20 0.79 1.57 16.31
C LYS A 20 1.37 2.36 15.12
N HIS A 21 1.53 1.70 13.98
CA HIS A 21 2.09 2.30 12.77
C HIS A 21 1.01 2.93 11.88
N ALA A 22 -0.21 2.37 11.87
CA ALA A 22 -1.25 2.79 10.94
C ALA A 22 -2.16 3.93 11.45
N ASP A 23 -2.40 4.05 12.76
CA ASP A 23 -3.44 4.96 13.28
C ASP A 23 -3.05 6.45 13.09
N VAL A 24 -1.80 6.80 13.40
CA VAL A 24 -1.32 8.19 13.35
C VAL A 24 -1.46 8.82 11.96
N PRO A 25 -0.96 8.21 10.87
CA PRO A 25 -1.15 8.80 9.55
C PRO A 25 -2.62 8.90 9.15
N LEU A 26 -3.44 7.90 9.48
CA LEU A 26 -4.86 7.92 9.14
C LEU A 26 -5.61 9.07 9.82
N GLN A 27 -5.32 9.34 11.11
CA GLN A 27 -5.91 10.48 11.82
C GLN A 27 -5.62 11.81 11.11
N LYS A 28 -4.39 11.99 10.62
CA LYS A 28 -4.01 13.18 9.86
C LYS A 28 -4.78 13.28 8.55
N ILE A 29 -4.88 12.18 7.80
CA ILE A 29 -5.62 12.17 6.53
C ILE A 29 -7.09 12.51 6.71
N TYR A 30 -7.74 11.99 7.77
CA TYR A 30 -9.11 12.39 8.10
C TYR A 30 -9.21 13.89 8.39
N ALA A 31 -8.30 14.44 9.20
CA ALA A 31 -8.29 15.86 9.51
C ALA A 31 -8.08 16.73 8.24
N MET A 32 -7.10 16.37 7.41
CA MET A 32 -6.83 17.06 6.15
C MET A 32 -8.03 17.05 5.21
N GLN A 33 -8.72 15.90 5.08
CA GLN A 33 -9.94 15.81 4.28
C GLN A 33 -11.02 16.76 4.82
N GLU A 34 -11.28 16.75 6.12
CA GLU A 34 -12.35 17.58 6.69
C GLU A 34 -12.04 19.07 6.53
N ILE A 35 -10.79 19.50 6.75
CA ILE A 35 -10.38 20.88 6.51
C ILE A 35 -10.56 21.25 5.03
N PHE A 36 -10.12 20.38 4.11
CA PHE A 36 -10.29 20.60 2.68
C PHE A 36 -11.77 20.72 2.28
N LEU A 37 -12.63 19.84 2.77
CA LEU A 37 -14.07 19.87 2.48
C LEU A 37 -14.78 21.08 3.10
N GLN A 38 -14.29 21.60 4.23
CA GLN A 38 -14.79 22.84 4.82
C GLN A 38 -14.38 24.06 3.99
N ARG A 39 -13.09 24.18 3.64
CA ARG A 39 -12.55 25.26 2.79
C ARG A 39 -13.20 25.27 1.40
N ASN A 40 -13.56 24.11 0.88
CA ASN A 40 -14.15 23.93 -0.45
C ASN A 40 -15.63 23.52 -0.39
N SER A 41 -16.38 24.06 0.56
CA SER A 41 -17.77 23.67 0.79
C SER A 41 -18.68 23.89 -0.43
N GLY A 42 -18.39 24.87 -1.28
CA GLY A 42 -19.13 25.11 -2.54
C GLY A 42 -18.91 24.04 -3.62
N LEU A 43 -17.82 23.26 -3.55
CA LEU A 43 -17.48 22.27 -4.59
C LEU A 43 -18.18 20.91 -4.41
N TYR A 44 -18.61 20.60 -3.18
CA TYR A 44 -19.13 19.30 -2.80
C TYR A 44 -20.50 19.38 -2.12
N THR A 45 -21.48 18.65 -2.65
CA THR A 45 -22.78 18.47 -1.99
C THR A 45 -22.64 17.68 -0.69
N LYS A 46 -23.69 17.70 0.15
CA LYS A 46 -23.71 16.93 1.40
C LYS A 46 -23.54 15.43 1.14
N GLU A 47 -24.18 14.92 0.09
CA GLU A 47 -24.12 13.53 -0.35
C GLU A 47 -22.71 13.17 -0.82
N GLU A 48 -22.07 14.03 -1.61
CA GLU A 48 -20.68 13.85 -2.05
C GLU A 48 -19.71 13.81 -0.87
N ARG A 49 -19.85 14.73 0.10
CA ARG A 49 -19.02 14.74 1.32
C ARG A 49 -19.19 13.45 2.14
N ASN A 50 -20.42 12.97 2.30
CA ASN A 50 -20.67 11.71 2.99
C ASN A 50 -20.06 10.52 2.24
N ARG A 51 -20.13 10.52 0.92
CA ARG A 51 -19.51 9.49 0.09
C ARG A 51 -17.99 9.53 0.20
N LEU A 52 -17.37 10.72 0.22
CA LEU A 52 -15.93 10.89 0.43
C LEU A 52 -15.47 10.34 1.78
N ARG A 53 -16.18 10.67 2.86
CA ARG A 53 -15.91 10.11 4.19
C ARG A 53 -16.01 8.58 4.22
N TYR A 54 -17.02 8.03 3.55
CA TYR A 54 -17.16 6.58 3.44
C TYR A 54 -16.00 5.93 2.67
N TYR A 55 -15.61 6.49 1.53
CA TYR A 55 -14.50 5.95 0.73
C TYR A 55 -13.16 6.08 1.46
N LEU A 56 -12.92 7.20 2.15
CA LEU A 56 -11.73 7.34 2.98
C LEU A 56 -11.72 6.33 4.15
N LYS A 57 -12.89 6.06 4.74
CA LYS A 57 -13.03 4.99 5.74
C LYS A 57 -12.72 3.61 5.16
N ALA A 58 -13.15 3.34 3.93
CA ALA A 58 -12.82 2.10 3.23
C ALA A 58 -11.32 1.99 2.92
N VAL A 59 -10.68 3.07 2.49
CA VAL A 59 -9.22 3.17 2.32
C VAL A 59 -8.51 2.87 3.62
N ALA A 60 -8.90 3.51 4.73
CA ALA A 60 -8.30 3.29 6.05
C ALA A 60 -8.45 1.84 6.51
N TYR A 61 -9.63 1.25 6.30
CA TYR A 61 -9.87 -0.16 6.59
C TYR A 61 -8.95 -1.08 5.78
N LYS A 62 -8.80 -0.85 4.48
CA LYS A 62 -7.91 -1.64 3.62
C LYS A 62 -6.44 -1.44 3.95
N PHE A 63 -6.05 -0.22 4.31
CA PHE A 63 -4.70 0.07 4.80
C PHE A 63 -4.39 -0.72 6.07
N HIS A 64 -5.33 -0.79 7.03
CA HIS A 64 -5.16 -1.62 8.21
C HIS A 64 -5.02 -3.10 7.86
N LEU A 65 -5.86 -3.65 6.98
CA LEU A 65 -5.74 -5.05 6.57
C LEU A 65 -4.39 -5.35 5.90
N ALA A 66 -3.92 -4.47 5.03
CA ALA A 66 -2.62 -4.61 4.40
C ALA A 66 -1.47 -4.56 5.42
N ASN A 67 -1.53 -3.65 6.40
CA ASN A 67 -0.53 -3.58 7.47
C ASN A 67 -0.61 -4.79 8.42
N LEU A 68 -1.79 -5.35 8.70
CA LEU A 68 -1.90 -6.59 9.47
C LEU A 68 -1.18 -7.75 8.78
N SER A 69 -1.42 -7.93 7.48
CA SER A 69 -0.72 -8.97 6.72
C SER A 69 0.78 -8.68 6.63
N LEU A 70 1.18 -7.42 6.52
CA LEU A 70 2.59 -7.05 6.51
C LEU A 70 3.28 -7.32 7.85
N GLU A 71 2.61 -7.08 8.98
CA GLU A 71 3.15 -7.41 10.31
C GLU A 71 3.27 -8.92 10.52
N GLN A 72 2.38 -9.73 9.92
CA GLN A 72 2.56 -11.19 9.88
C GLN A 72 3.80 -11.57 9.08
N LEU A 73 3.99 -10.93 7.93
CA LEU A 73 5.16 -11.14 7.08
C LEU A 73 6.47 -10.77 7.76
N TRP A 74 6.48 -9.67 8.54
CA TRP A 74 7.62 -9.28 9.38
C TRP A 74 7.89 -10.29 10.49
N ALA A 75 6.86 -10.72 11.22
CA ALA A 75 7.02 -11.71 12.29
C ALA A 75 7.57 -13.04 11.75
N LEU A 76 7.11 -13.46 10.57
CA LEU A 76 7.61 -14.66 9.91
C LEU A 76 9.06 -14.49 9.38
N SER A 77 9.48 -13.28 9.00
CA SER A 77 10.87 -13.06 8.56
C SER A 77 11.89 -12.99 9.68
N GLU A 78 11.48 -12.52 10.86
CA GLU A 78 12.34 -12.54 12.04
C GLU A 78 12.61 -13.97 12.53
N ASP A 79 11.59 -14.83 12.52
CA ASP A 79 11.68 -16.20 13.06
C ASP A 79 12.15 -17.22 12.00
N LYS A 80 11.67 -17.10 10.75
CA LYS A 80 11.77 -18.15 9.71
C LYS A 80 12.40 -17.66 8.40
N ARG A 81 13.43 -16.81 8.50
CA ARG A 81 14.08 -16.15 7.34
C ARG A 81 14.47 -17.10 6.18
N GLN A 82 14.89 -18.33 6.48
CA GLN A 82 15.29 -19.32 5.48
C GLN A 82 14.10 -20.01 4.79
N GLU A 83 12.96 -20.17 5.47
CA GLU A 83 11.76 -20.88 4.98
C GLU A 83 10.90 -20.00 4.05
N LEU A 84 11.10 -18.68 4.10
CA LEU A 84 10.38 -17.68 3.29
C LEU A 84 10.57 -17.83 1.78
N PHE A 85 11.73 -18.29 1.32
CA PHE A 85 11.97 -18.56 -0.09
C PHE A 85 11.11 -19.71 -0.59
N PHE A 86 11.08 -20.80 0.18
CA PHE A 86 10.28 -21.96 -0.18
C PHE A 86 8.81 -21.59 -0.20
N ALA A 87 8.34 -20.69 0.64
CA ALA A 87 6.97 -20.20 0.60
C ALA A 87 6.66 -19.31 -0.62
N LEU A 88 7.58 -18.44 -1.02
CA LEU A 88 7.46 -17.69 -2.28
C LEU A 88 7.46 -18.64 -3.49
N GLU A 89 8.39 -19.59 -3.53
CA GLU A 89 8.45 -20.65 -4.54
C GLU A 89 7.18 -21.53 -4.47
N ASN A 90 6.62 -21.74 -3.29
CA ASN A 90 5.39 -22.50 -3.07
C ASN A 90 4.18 -21.82 -3.68
N SER A 91 4.00 -20.51 -3.42
CA SER A 91 2.95 -19.69 -4.01
C SER A 91 3.07 -19.50 -5.53
N LEU A 92 4.24 -19.77 -6.11
CA LEU A 92 4.53 -19.46 -7.52
C LEU A 92 4.74 -20.69 -8.41
N ASP A 93 5.22 -21.82 -7.85
CA ASP A 93 5.60 -23.01 -8.63
C ASP A 93 5.40 -24.34 -7.89
N ARG A 94 5.89 -24.49 -6.64
CA ARG A 94 5.90 -25.80 -5.94
C ARG A 94 4.52 -26.30 -5.51
N LEU A 95 3.66 -25.42 -4.99
CA LEU A 95 2.30 -25.73 -4.53
C LEU A 95 2.21 -26.93 -3.56
N ASP A 96 3.25 -27.14 -2.77
CA ASP A 96 3.32 -28.10 -1.69
C ASP A 96 2.41 -27.67 -0.53
N VAL A 97 1.60 -28.62 -0.08
CA VAL A 97 0.66 -28.47 1.05
C VAL A 97 1.00 -29.43 2.18
N SER A 98 2.06 -30.23 2.03
CA SER A 98 2.52 -31.19 3.03
C SER A 98 3.46 -30.57 4.06
N ASP A 99 4.03 -29.40 3.76
CA ASP A 99 4.81 -28.59 4.68
C ASP A 99 3.94 -27.46 5.25
N ASP A 100 3.52 -27.63 6.51
CA ASP A 100 2.65 -26.70 7.23
C ASP A 100 3.27 -25.29 7.37
N GLU A 101 4.60 -25.19 7.48
CA GLU A 101 5.30 -23.91 7.64
C GLU A 101 5.31 -23.14 6.31
N LEU A 102 5.61 -23.84 5.21
CA LEU A 102 5.54 -23.25 3.88
C LEU A 102 4.13 -22.78 3.55
N LEU A 103 3.13 -23.57 3.91
CA LEU A 103 1.73 -23.21 3.71
C LEU A 103 1.32 -21.98 4.54
N ALA A 104 1.78 -21.88 5.79
CA ALA A 104 1.50 -20.74 6.66
C ALA A 104 2.12 -19.43 6.12
N ILE A 105 3.37 -19.49 5.66
CA ILE A 105 4.05 -18.33 5.08
C ILE A 105 3.41 -17.95 3.72
N SER A 106 3.06 -18.93 2.88
CA SER A 106 2.36 -18.70 1.60
C SER A 106 1.02 -18.01 1.85
N PHE A 107 0.26 -18.45 2.84
CA PHE A 107 -1.00 -17.83 3.26
C PHE A 107 -0.81 -16.36 3.65
N ALA A 108 0.22 -16.04 4.44
CA ALA A 108 0.50 -14.67 4.83
C ALA A 108 0.89 -13.80 3.62
N PHE A 109 1.72 -14.33 2.71
CA PHE A 109 2.23 -13.58 1.57
C PHE A 109 1.16 -13.29 0.53
N GLU A 110 0.39 -14.29 0.13
CA GLU A 110 -0.74 -14.12 -0.80
C GLU A 110 -1.81 -13.22 -0.20
N GLY A 111 -2.09 -13.40 1.10
CA GLY A 111 -2.99 -12.55 1.86
C GLY A 111 -2.56 -11.08 1.82
N PHE A 112 -1.27 -10.81 2.04
CA PHE A 112 -0.72 -9.46 1.92
C PHE A 112 -0.89 -8.88 0.52
N LEU A 113 -0.49 -9.60 -0.53
CA LEU A 113 -0.60 -9.10 -1.91
C LEU A 113 -2.03 -8.77 -2.30
N PHE A 114 -3.00 -9.60 -1.85
CA PHE A 114 -4.42 -9.33 -2.04
C PHE A 114 -4.86 -8.06 -1.31
N GLN A 115 -4.54 -7.91 -0.02
CA GLN A 115 -4.97 -6.75 0.75
C GLN A 115 -4.30 -5.45 0.31
N ALA A 116 -3.00 -5.48 -0.01
CA ALA A 116 -2.26 -4.33 -0.50
C ALA A 116 -2.76 -3.88 -1.88
N THR A 117 -3.06 -4.82 -2.78
CA THR A 117 -3.68 -4.49 -4.09
C THR A 117 -5.06 -3.87 -3.89
N SER A 118 -5.87 -4.44 -2.99
CA SER A 118 -7.19 -3.91 -2.64
C SER A 118 -7.08 -2.50 -2.05
N PHE A 119 -6.11 -2.23 -1.18
CA PHE A 119 -5.83 -0.90 -0.65
C PHE A 119 -5.52 0.10 -1.77
N LEU A 120 -4.59 -0.23 -2.68
CA LEU A 120 -4.21 0.64 -3.79
C LEU A 120 -5.41 0.95 -4.70
N ASP A 121 -6.24 -0.05 -5.01
CA ASP A 121 -7.45 0.14 -5.81
C ASP A 121 -8.46 1.06 -5.13
N PHE A 122 -8.73 0.86 -3.83
CA PHE A 122 -9.64 1.73 -3.08
C PHE A 122 -9.09 3.15 -2.94
N TYR A 123 -7.79 3.32 -2.81
CA TYR A 123 -7.16 4.64 -2.74
C TYR A 123 -7.28 5.39 -4.07
N MET A 124 -7.04 4.71 -5.20
CA MET A 124 -7.28 5.29 -6.53
C MET A 124 -8.75 5.64 -6.77
N LEU A 125 -9.69 4.79 -6.33
CA LEU A 125 -11.12 5.09 -6.40
C LEU A 125 -11.50 6.32 -5.56
N TYR A 126 -10.94 6.41 -4.36
CA TYR A 126 -11.13 7.56 -3.49
C TYR A 126 -10.64 8.85 -4.16
N ILE A 127 -9.45 8.83 -4.77
CA ILE A 127 -8.91 9.97 -5.54
C ILE A 127 -9.86 10.35 -6.68
N CYS A 128 -10.32 9.39 -7.48
CA CYS A 128 -11.26 9.66 -8.58
C CYS A 128 -12.56 10.32 -8.08
N LEU A 129 -13.05 9.90 -6.92
CA LEU A 129 -14.23 10.49 -6.29
C LEU A 129 -13.95 11.92 -5.81
N LEU A 130 -12.82 12.15 -5.13
CA LEU A 130 -12.44 13.47 -4.60
C LEU A 130 -12.24 14.48 -5.72
N LEU A 131 -11.63 14.07 -6.82
CA LEU A 131 -11.37 14.90 -7.99
C LEU A 131 -12.55 14.96 -8.98
N LYS A 132 -13.72 14.39 -8.60
CA LYS A 132 -14.95 14.38 -9.41
C LYS A 132 -14.74 13.87 -10.84
N SER A 133 -13.86 12.87 -11.00
CA SER A 133 -13.44 12.35 -12.30
C SER A 133 -14.38 11.29 -12.90
N GLY A 134 -15.46 10.93 -12.19
CA GLY A 134 -16.57 10.13 -12.70
C GLY A 134 -16.33 8.61 -12.85
N HIS A 135 -15.41 8.01 -12.09
CA HIS A 135 -15.15 6.56 -12.16
C HIS A 135 -16.03 5.75 -11.19
N GLN A 136 -16.53 4.59 -11.64
CA GLN A 136 -17.26 3.63 -10.81
C GLN A 136 -16.79 2.19 -11.07
N GLY A 137 -16.94 1.32 -10.07
CA GLY A 137 -16.58 -0.10 -10.18
C GLY A 137 -15.08 -0.36 -10.10
N SER A 138 -14.59 -1.42 -10.74
CA SER A 138 -13.18 -1.82 -10.70
C SER A 138 -12.28 -0.80 -11.38
N ILE A 139 -11.11 -0.55 -10.77
CA ILE A 139 -10.13 0.41 -11.26
C ILE A 139 -8.81 -0.28 -11.62
N SER A 140 -8.30 0.01 -12.82
CA SER A 140 -6.98 -0.42 -13.27
C SER A 140 -6.09 0.80 -13.45
N LYS A 141 -4.76 0.61 -13.52
CA LYS A 141 -3.78 1.68 -13.85
C LYS A 141 -4.28 2.54 -15.03
N LYS A 142 -4.64 1.90 -16.14
CA LYS A 142 -5.13 2.58 -17.35
C LYS A 142 -6.43 3.36 -17.11
N ARG A 143 -7.39 2.78 -16.38
CA ARG A 143 -8.67 3.45 -16.06
C ARG A 143 -8.48 4.64 -15.12
N PHE A 144 -7.59 4.50 -14.13
CA PHE A 144 -7.24 5.58 -13.20
C PHE A 144 -6.67 6.80 -13.94
N PHE A 145 -5.63 6.62 -14.76
CA PHE A 145 -5.07 7.73 -15.54
C PHE A 145 -6.07 8.34 -16.51
N LYS A 146 -6.88 7.51 -17.18
CA LYS A 146 -7.96 7.99 -18.06
C LYS A 146 -9.01 8.80 -17.29
N ALA A 147 -9.29 8.45 -16.04
CA ALA A 147 -10.23 9.18 -15.21
C ALA A 147 -9.63 10.54 -14.81
N LEU A 148 -8.39 10.58 -14.32
CA LEU A 148 -7.72 11.84 -13.97
C LEU A 148 -7.64 12.84 -15.14
N ALA A 149 -7.40 12.35 -16.36
CA ALA A 149 -7.36 13.19 -17.56
C ALA A 149 -8.72 13.79 -17.96
N LYS A 150 -9.84 13.33 -17.38
CA LYS A 150 -11.20 13.82 -17.67
C LYS A 150 -11.69 14.89 -16.69
N VAL A 151 -10.90 15.23 -15.68
CA VAL A 151 -11.30 16.26 -14.70
C VAL A 151 -11.39 17.61 -15.41
N SER A 152 -12.61 18.15 -15.50
CA SER A 152 -12.90 19.38 -16.24
C SER A 152 -12.88 20.64 -15.39
N ASP A 153 -13.10 20.50 -14.08
CA ASP A 153 -13.05 21.63 -13.14
C ASP A 153 -11.61 22.17 -13.05
N PRO A 154 -11.34 23.46 -13.35
CA PRO A 154 -9.97 24.00 -13.40
C PRO A 154 -9.20 23.86 -12.08
N PHE A 155 -9.87 24.02 -10.94
CA PHE A 155 -9.26 23.90 -9.62
C PHE A 155 -8.83 22.45 -9.34
N LEU A 156 -9.69 21.48 -9.68
CA LEU A 156 -9.38 20.06 -9.51
C LEU A 156 -8.46 19.50 -10.60
N ALA A 157 -8.44 20.08 -11.80
CA ALA A 157 -7.62 19.61 -12.92
C ALA A 157 -6.12 19.73 -12.60
N GLY A 158 -5.69 20.85 -12.00
CA GLY A 158 -4.30 21.02 -11.55
C GLY A 158 -3.89 19.99 -10.49
N LYS A 159 -4.79 19.64 -9.58
CA LYS A 159 -4.57 18.55 -8.60
C LYS A 159 -4.48 17.19 -9.30
N ALA A 160 -5.39 16.90 -10.22
CA ALA A 160 -5.41 15.66 -10.99
C ALA A 160 -4.11 15.44 -11.77
N GLN A 161 -3.57 16.50 -12.37
CA GLN A 161 -2.29 16.44 -13.08
C GLN A 161 -1.11 16.14 -12.14
N ARG A 162 -1.02 16.82 -10.99
CA ARG A 162 0.02 16.56 -9.98
C ARG A 162 -0.05 15.13 -9.46
N VAL A 163 -1.24 14.64 -9.14
CA VAL A 163 -1.47 13.26 -8.69
C VAL A 163 -1.13 12.25 -9.79
N SER A 164 -1.55 12.52 -11.04
CA SER A 164 -1.19 11.68 -12.18
C SER A 164 0.33 11.59 -12.35
N THR A 165 1.03 12.71 -12.24
CA THR A 165 2.50 12.76 -12.34
C THR A 165 3.15 11.95 -11.22
N TYR A 166 2.67 12.11 -9.98
CA TYR A 166 3.17 11.33 -8.85
C TYR A 166 2.98 9.83 -9.07
N PHE A 167 1.78 9.39 -9.46
CA PHE A 167 1.51 7.97 -9.69
C PHE A 167 2.31 7.40 -10.86
N ALA A 168 2.53 8.17 -11.93
CA ALA A 168 3.35 7.76 -13.05
C ALA A 168 4.82 7.57 -12.63
N ASN A 169 5.33 8.43 -11.76
CA ASN A 169 6.75 8.50 -11.44
C ASN A 169 7.15 7.76 -10.16
N HIS A 170 6.22 7.47 -9.22
CA HIS A 170 6.55 6.93 -7.88
C HIS A 170 5.73 5.70 -7.48
N VAL A 171 4.63 5.40 -8.19
CA VAL A 171 3.78 4.22 -7.89
C VAL A 171 3.86 3.22 -9.03
N PHE A 172 3.82 3.70 -10.27
CA PHE A 172 3.76 2.88 -11.48
C PHE A 172 4.88 3.19 -12.47
N ALA A 173 6.01 3.71 -11.99
CA ALA A 173 7.15 4.02 -12.85
C ALA A 173 7.64 2.78 -13.59
N GLU A 174 8.28 3.03 -14.73
CA GLU A 174 9.02 2.00 -15.43
C GLU A 174 10.30 1.67 -14.64
N THR A 175 10.63 0.39 -14.58
CA THR A 175 11.85 -0.07 -13.91
C THR A 175 13.04 0.35 -14.76
N THR A 176 13.61 1.51 -14.46
CA THR A 176 14.97 1.86 -14.91
C THR A 176 15.91 1.22 -13.89
N GLY A 177 16.77 0.32 -14.34
CA GLY A 177 17.52 -0.63 -13.48
C GLY A 177 18.58 -0.03 -12.53
N GLU A 178 18.43 1.20 -12.04
CA GLU A 178 19.51 1.95 -11.39
C GLU A 178 19.18 2.58 -10.02
N TRP A 179 18.08 2.22 -9.33
CA TRP A 179 17.78 2.83 -8.03
C TRP A 179 17.55 1.80 -6.91
N LEU A 180 18.25 2.03 -5.78
CA LEU A 180 18.16 1.29 -4.51
C LEU A 180 16.75 1.31 -3.87
N VAL A 181 15.86 2.17 -4.36
CA VAL A 181 14.43 2.12 -4.06
C VAL A 181 13.71 2.24 -5.41
N PRO A 182 13.10 1.16 -5.92
CA PRO A 182 12.38 1.26 -7.17
C PRO A 182 11.23 2.27 -6.99
N HIS A 183 10.84 3.00 -8.03
CA HIS A 183 9.72 3.93 -7.97
C HIS A 183 8.43 3.32 -8.57
N ASN A 184 8.25 2.01 -8.39
CA ASN A 184 7.32 1.19 -9.16
C ASN A 184 6.51 0.20 -8.31
N TRP A 185 6.38 0.42 -7.00
CA TRP A 185 5.88 -0.58 -6.05
C TRP A 185 4.47 -1.06 -6.40
N GLY A 186 3.63 -0.18 -6.95
CA GLY A 186 2.30 -0.51 -7.42
C GLY A 186 2.30 -1.38 -8.68
N THR A 187 3.31 -1.25 -9.54
CA THR A 187 3.54 -2.15 -10.69
C THR A 187 3.99 -3.52 -10.20
N LEU A 188 4.98 -3.56 -9.28
CA LEU A 188 5.50 -4.81 -8.70
C LEU A 188 4.39 -5.59 -7.97
N LEU A 189 3.65 -4.91 -7.08
CA LEU A 189 2.55 -5.47 -6.33
C LEU A 189 1.50 -6.14 -7.24
N ARG A 190 1.06 -5.45 -8.29
CA ARG A 190 0.09 -6.00 -9.25
C ARG A 190 0.68 -7.16 -10.03
N SER A 191 1.93 -7.07 -10.46
CA SER A 191 2.59 -8.16 -11.20
C SER A 191 2.67 -9.42 -10.35
N LEU A 192 3.08 -9.32 -9.08
CA LEU A 192 3.13 -10.47 -8.17
C LEU A 192 1.74 -11.05 -7.92
N ARG A 193 0.76 -10.20 -7.62
CA ARG A 193 -0.63 -10.62 -7.41
C ARG A 193 -1.20 -11.33 -8.63
N ASP A 194 -1.00 -10.80 -9.82
CA ASP A 194 -1.55 -11.37 -11.06
C ASP A 194 -0.88 -12.70 -11.37
N LYS A 195 0.44 -12.82 -11.19
CA LYS A 195 1.18 -14.06 -11.44
C LYS A 195 0.78 -15.18 -10.47
N ILE A 196 0.58 -14.88 -9.18
CA ILE A 196 0.05 -15.83 -8.20
C ILE A 196 -1.39 -16.22 -8.57
N ALA A 197 -2.25 -15.24 -8.87
CA ALA A 197 -3.65 -15.51 -9.20
C ALA A 197 -3.85 -16.29 -10.51
N HIS A 198 -2.91 -16.19 -11.46
CA HIS A 198 -3.04 -16.76 -12.80
C HIS A 198 -2.00 -17.84 -13.14
N ARG A 199 -1.19 -18.27 -12.16
CA ARG A 199 -0.22 -19.37 -12.30
C ARG A 199 0.85 -19.13 -13.38
N ASP A 200 1.51 -17.99 -13.31
CA ASP A 200 2.72 -17.76 -14.12
C ASP A 200 3.95 -18.27 -13.38
N ARG A 201 4.74 -19.16 -14.01
CA ARG A 201 6.04 -19.64 -13.49
C ARG A 201 6.96 -18.45 -13.22
N ILE A 202 7.07 -18.03 -11.97
CA ILE A 202 8.16 -17.16 -11.53
C ILE A 202 9.26 -18.05 -10.99
N ARG A 203 10.40 -18.10 -11.68
CA ARG A 203 11.63 -18.64 -11.09
C ARG A 203 12.31 -17.52 -10.29
N PRO A 204 12.45 -17.62 -8.97
CA PRO A 204 13.30 -16.69 -8.21
C PRO A 204 14.77 -16.79 -8.65
N SER A 205 15.53 -15.70 -8.51
CA SER A 205 16.97 -15.63 -8.84
C SER A 205 17.82 -15.63 -7.57
N PHE A 206 19.00 -16.26 -7.65
CA PHE A 206 19.99 -16.35 -6.57
C PHE A 206 21.14 -15.35 -6.71
N GLU A 207 21.13 -14.56 -7.78
CA GLU A 207 22.09 -13.48 -8.00
C GLU A 207 21.49 -12.18 -7.47
N SER A 208 22.15 -11.61 -6.46
CA SER A 208 21.83 -10.28 -5.93
C SER A 208 23.06 -9.39 -6.09
N ASP A 209 22.86 -8.22 -6.68
CA ASP A 209 23.87 -7.15 -6.70
C ASP A 209 23.81 -6.30 -5.40
N GLU A 210 22.90 -6.63 -4.46
CA GLU A 210 22.77 -5.87 -3.21
C GLU A 210 23.88 -6.21 -2.21
N THR A 211 24.44 -5.15 -1.63
CA THR A 211 25.36 -5.19 -0.49
C THR A 211 24.63 -4.68 0.76
N LEU A 212 24.83 -5.35 1.89
CA LEU A 212 24.40 -4.89 3.20
C LEU A 212 25.65 -4.83 4.08
N VAL A 213 25.98 -3.65 4.61
CA VAL A 213 27.18 -3.42 5.44
C VAL A 213 28.49 -3.80 4.73
N GLY A 214 28.59 -3.57 3.41
CA GLY A 214 29.81 -3.78 2.64
C GLY A 214 30.11 -5.23 2.23
N GLU A 215 29.25 -6.19 2.60
CA GLU A 215 29.35 -7.58 2.15
C GLU A 215 28.35 -7.84 1.01
N VAL A 216 28.83 -8.49 -0.06
CA VAL A 216 27.98 -8.96 -1.17
C VAL A 216 27.10 -10.08 -0.62
N LEU A 217 25.79 -9.92 -0.72
CA LEU A 217 24.81 -10.86 -0.21
C LEU A 217 24.67 -12.11 -1.10
N LEU A 218 25.75 -12.91 -1.19
CA LEU A 218 25.72 -14.22 -1.84
C LEU A 218 24.70 -15.12 -1.10
N ASN A 219 23.73 -15.67 -1.82
CA ASN A 219 22.65 -16.54 -1.31
C ASN A 219 21.50 -15.81 -0.56
N TRP A 220 21.30 -14.51 -0.77
CA TRP A 220 20.16 -13.82 -0.17
C TRP A 220 18.94 -13.83 -1.09
N PRO A 221 17.74 -14.16 -0.59
CA PRO A 221 16.57 -14.30 -1.45
C PRO A 221 16.15 -12.94 -2.01
N THR A 222 15.98 -12.86 -3.32
CA THR A 222 15.55 -11.62 -3.97
C THR A 222 14.27 -11.78 -4.81
N LEU A 223 13.36 -10.82 -4.69
CA LEU A 223 12.28 -10.58 -5.66
C LEU A 223 12.72 -9.42 -6.55
N GLN A 224 13.12 -9.71 -7.80
CA GLN A 224 13.74 -8.72 -8.69
C GLN A 224 14.99 -8.06 -8.07
N SER A 225 15.92 -8.86 -7.51
CA SER A 225 17.15 -8.38 -6.88
C SER A 225 16.97 -7.63 -5.54
N ILE A 226 15.76 -7.57 -4.98
CA ILE A 226 15.45 -6.93 -3.68
C ILE A 226 15.22 -7.99 -2.61
N THR A 227 15.90 -7.87 -1.45
CA THR A 227 15.65 -8.77 -0.31
C THR A 227 14.20 -8.78 0.17
N TYR A 228 13.73 -9.86 0.81
CA TYR A 228 12.37 -9.92 1.37
C TYR A 228 12.07 -8.78 2.37
N ASP A 229 12.98 -8.48 3.29
CA ASP A 229 12.78 -7.41 4.26
C ASP A 229 12.73 -6.04 3.56
N ARG A 230 13.60 -5.83 2.55
CA ARG A 230 13.53 -4.63 1.71
C ARG A 230 12.22 -4.59 0.94
N PHE A 231 11.67 -5.72 0.47
CA PHE A 231 10.36 -5.79 -0.16
C PHE A 231 9.24 -5.37 0.79
N CYS A 232 9.20 -5.92 2.01
CA CYS A 232 8.21 -5.57 3.02
C CYS A 232 8.30 -4.08 3.39
N GLN A 233 9.50 -3.58 3.63
CA GLN A 233 9.76 -2.17 3.94
C GLN A 233 9.36 -1.27 2.76
N TYR A 234 9.72 -1.66 1.54
CA TYR A 234 9.43 -0.92 0.33
C TYR A 234 7.92 -0.79 0.09
N MET A 235 7.17 -1.88 0.28
CA MET A 235 5.71 -1.84 0.17
C MET A 235 5.07 -0.99 1.28
N GLN A 236 5.56 -1.09 2.52
CA GLN A 236 5.08 -0.25 3.62
C GLN A 236 5.30 1.23 3.33
N ASN A 237 6.50 1.58 2.91
CA ASN A 237 6.90 2.94 2.55
C ASN A 237 6.07 3.45 1.38
N GLY A 238 5.86 2.62 0.34
CA GLY A 238 5.03 2.98 -0.81
C GLY A 238 3.58 3.29 -0.43
N MET A 239 2.98 2.45 0.42
CA MET A 239 1.62 2.69 0.92
C MET A 239 1.55 3.94 1.81
N PHE A 240 2.55 4.15 2.67
CA PHE A 240 2.63 5.33 3.54
C PHE A 240 2.88 6.62 2.75
N ALA A 241 3.66 6.57 1.68
CA ALA A 241 3.96 7.70 0.80
C ALA A 241 2.71 8.23 0.09
N LEU A 242 1.68 7.39 -0.14
CA LEU A 242 0.38 7.88 -0.58
C LEU A 242 -0.25 8.85 0.42
N PHE A 243 0.03 8.71 1.71
CA PHE A 243 -0.45 9.64 2.72
C PHE A 243 0.46 10.85 2.87
N THR A 244 1.78 10.68 2.86
CA THR A 244 2.70 11.80 3.07
C THR A 244 2.86 12.68 1.84
N ASP A 245 2.76 12.13 0.64
CA ASP A 245 3.16 12.82 -0.59
C ASP A 245 1.94 13.11 -1.47
N VAL A 246 0.96 12.20 -1.55
CA VAL A 246 -0.24 12.41 -2.37
C VAL A 246 -1.30 13.22 -1.63
N ALA A 247 -1.51 12.97 -0.34
CA ALA A 247 -2.54 13.71 0.41
C ALA A 247 -2.31 15.23 0.44
N PRO A 248 -1.08 15.74 0.58
CA PRO A 248 -0.83 17.17 0.42
C PRO A 248 -1.23 17.72 -0.95
N LEU A 249 -1.02 16.96 -2.02
CA LEU A 249 -1.44 17.37 -3.37
C LEU A 249 -2.97 17.41 -3.49
N LEU A 250 -3.67 16.48 -2.83
CA LEU A 250 -5.12 16.41 -2.84
C LEU A 250 -5.76 17.54 -2.03
N TYR A 251 -5.22 17.83 -0.85
CA TYR A 251 -5.85 18.74 0.11
C TYR A 251 -5.24 20.14 0.15
N ASP A 252 -4.13 20.39 -0.55
CA ASP A 252 -3.29 21.59 -0.43
C ASP A 252 -2.92 21.90 1.05
N LEU A 253 -2.59 20.85 1.80
CA LEU A 253 -2.13 20.94 3.19
C LEU A 253 -0.81 20.19 3.30
N GLU A 254 0.24 20.87 3.77
CA GLU A 254 1.55 20.23 3.94
C GLU A 254 1.50 19.11 4.97
N TRP A 255 2.18 17.99 4.71
CA TRP A 255 2.32 16.93 5.69
C TRP A 255 3.23 17.36 6.85
N ARG A 256 2.68 17.45 8.06
CA ARG A 256 3.44 17.77 9.28
C ARG A 256 3.87 16.50 10.00
N SER A 257 5.14 16.36 10.36
CA SER A 257 5.67 15.21 11.10
C SER A 257 5.11 15.09 12.53
N GLY A 258 5.20 13.90 13.14
CA GLY A 258 4.76 13.64 14.52
C GLY A 258 3.30 13.21 14.67
N PRO A 259 2.75 13.08 15.90
CA PRO A 259 1.35 12.71 16.11
C PRO A 259 0.39 13.84 15.73
N TYR A 260 -0.83 13.50 15.29
CA TYR A 260 -1.87 14.50 15.05
C TYR A 260 -2.20 15.30 16.32
N ARG A 261 -2.40 16.61 16.16
CA ARG A 261 -2.82 17.53 17.22
C ARG A 261 -3.93 18.41 16.69
N ARG A 262 -4.93 18.72 17.52
CA ARG A 262 -5.98 19.68 17.14
C ARG A 262 -5.32 21.03 16.79
N GLY A 263 -5.75 21.62 15.70
CA GLY A 263 -5.16 22.85 15.17
C GLY A 263 -3.81 22.70 14.47
N MET A 264 -3.41 21.46 14.14
CA MET A 264 -2.17 21.19 13.40
C MET A 264 -2.10 21.91 12.05
N TRP A 265 -3.21 22.32 11.45
CA TRP A 265 -3.24 23.13 10.21
C TRP A 265 -4.10 24.37 10.34
N ASP A 266 -4.33 24.81 11.58
CA ASP A 266 -4.87 26.14 11.79
C ASP A 266 -3.71 27.10 11.42
N GLU A 267 -3.89 27.82 10.33
CA GLU A 267 -3.04 28.97 10.01
C GLU A 267 -3.24 29.96 11.17
N GLU A 268 -2.14 30.49 11.75
CA GLU A 268 -2.26 31.69 12.58
C GLU A 268 -3.01 32.73 11.74
N ALA A 269 -4.07 33.28 12.33
CA ALA A 269 -5.04 34.18 11.72
C ALA A 269 -4.42 35.36 10.95
#